data_AF-A0A974TEQ6-F1
#
_entry.id   AF-A0A974TEQ6-F1
#
_cell.length_a   1.000
_cell.length_b   1.000
_cell.length_c   1.000
_cell.angle_alpha   90.00
_cell.angle_beta   90.00
_cell.angle_gamma   90.00
#
_symmetry.space_group_name_H-M   'P 1'
#
loop_
_entity.id
_entity.type
_entity.pdbx_description
1 polymer ?
#
loop_
_entity_poly.entity_id
_entity_poly.type
_entity_poly.pdbx_seq_one_letter_code
_entity_poly.pdbx_strand_id
1 'polypeptide(L)' 'MTDQTIPPLRNDEGLPMEKLSRAQLESIARWIGAVTSHPDATAEQLEAVYQYVSTARLTDIAETAKALGY' A
#
# COMPACT_ATOMS: atom_id res chain seq x y z
N MET A 1 27.39 10.50 -29.24
CA MET A 1 26.29 11.13 -28.48
C MET A 1 25.29 10.02 -28.17
N THR A 2 25.31 9.51 -26.94
CA THR A 2 24.41 8.44 -26.50
C THR A 2 23.09 9.05 -26.06
N ASP A 3 22.08 8.95 -26.92
CA ASP A 3 20.69 9.25 -26.61
C ASP A 3 20.19 8.17 -25.65
N GLN A 4 20.25 8.43 -24.33
CA GLN A 4 19.62 7.58 -23.32
C GLN A 4 18.12 7.86 -23.36
N THR A 5 17.43 7.17 -24.25
CA THR A 5 15.98 7.09 -24.23
C THR A 5 15.59 6.35 -22.95
N ILE A 6 15.18 7.09 -21.91
CA ILE A 6 14.55 6.51 -20.73
C ILE A 6 13.33 5.75 -21.23
N PRO A 7 13.26 4.41 -21.09
CA PRO A 7 12.06 3.70 -21.49
C PRO A 7 10.89 4.27 -20.68
N PRO A 8 9.72 4.58 -21.30
CA PRO A 8 8.56 4.93 -20.52
C PRO A 8 8.33 3.81 -19.52
N LEU A 9 8.05 4.14 -18.25
CA LEU A 9 7.63 3.16 -17.24
C LEU A 9 6.40 2.44 -17.80
N ARG A 10 6.66 1.35 -18.49
CA ARG A 10 5.67 0.51 -19.11
C ARG A 10 5.10 -0.30 -17.97
N ASN A 11 4.03 0.20 -17.36
CA ASN A 11 3.10 -0.60 -16.55
C ASN A 11 2.36 -1.64 -17.44
N ASP A 12 3.06 -2.29 -18.38
CA ASP A 12 2.52 -3.26 -19.34
C ASP A 12 2.46 -4.68 -18.76
N GLU A 13 2.97 -4.89 -17.55
CA GLU A 13 2.64 -6.08 -16.79
C GLU A 13 1.46 -5.75 -15.90
N GLY A 14 0.27 -5.80 -16.49
CA GLY A 14 -0.98 -5.95 -15.76
C GLY A 14 -0.93 -7.26 -14.99
N LEU A 15 -0.15 -7.28 -13.91
CA LEU A 15 -0.31 -8.22 -12.82
C LEU A 15 -1.80 -8.25 -12.53
N PRO A 16 -2.42 -9.42 -12.39
CA PRO A 16 -3.81 -9.49 -11.98
C PRO A 16 -3.88 -8.73 -10.66
N MET A 17 -4.33 -7.47 -10.71
CA MET A 17 -4.70 -6.76 -9.51
C MET A 17 -5.77 -7.66 -8.92
N GLU A 18 -5.43 -8.34 -7.83
CA GLU A 18 -6.41 -8.99 -6.97
C GLU A 18 -7.55 -7.97 -6.86
N LYS A 19 -8.71 -8.33 -7.42
CA LYS A 19 -9.84 -7.42 -7.51
C LYS A 19 -10.37 -7.24 -6.10
N LEU A 20 -9.71 -6.36 -5.34
CA LEU A 20 -10.21 -5.89 -4.07
C LEU A 20 -11.54 -5.20 -4.34
N SER A 21 -12.51 -5.52 -3.50
CA SER A 21 -13.75 -4.76 -3.46
C SER A 21 -13.45 -3.32 -3.07
N ARG A 22 -14.32 -2.40 -3.48
CA ARG A 22 -14.25 -1.00 -3.03
C ARG A 22 -14.20 -0.88 -1.50
N ALA A 23 -14.95 -1.74 -0.79
CA ALA A 23 -14.95 -1.79 0.66
C ALA A 23 -13.57 -2.15 1.25
N GLN A 24 -12.85 -3.11 0.64
CA GLN A 24 -11.49 -3.46 1.07
C GLN A 24 -10.51 -2.32 0.83
N LEU A 25 -10.61 -1.63 -0.30
CA LEU A 25 -9.78 -0.45 -0.58
C LEU A 25 -10.05 0.69 0.42
N GLU A 26 -11.31 0.93 0.76
CA GLU A 26 -11.69 1.92 1.77
C GLU A 26 -11.19 1.54 3.18
N SER A 27 -11.27 0.25 3.54
CA SER A 27 -10.75 -0.29 4.81
C SER A 27 -9.23 -0.11 4.91
N ILE A 28 -8.48 -0.48 3.87
CA ILE A 28 -7.03 -0.27 3.80
C ILE A 28 -6.67 1.22 3.94
N ALA A 29 -7.34 2.09 3.18
CA ALA A 29 -7.07 3.53 3.23
C ALA A 29 -7.35 4.13 4.60
N ARG A 30 -8.44 3.71 5.27
CA ARG A 30 -8.76 4.15 6.63
C ARG A 30 -7.73 3.66 7.64
N TRP A 31 -7.32 2.40 7.54
CA TRP A 31 -6.30 1.85 8.44
C TRP A 31 -4.97 2.59 8.30
N ILE A 32 -4.45 2.73 7.07
CA ILE A 32 -3.19 3.47 6.82
C ILE A 32 -3.33 4.92 7.30
N GLY A 33 -4.45 5.58 6.99
CA GLY A 33 -4.72 6.95 7.43
C GLY A 33 -4.74 7.10 8.96
N ALA A 34 -5.38 6.16 9.66
CA ALA A 34 -5.46 6.17 11.12
C ALA A 34 -4.09 5.96 11.78
N VAL A 35 -3.28 5.04 11.26
CA VAL A 35 -1.93 4.79 11.78
C VAL A 35 -1.00 5.97 11.51
N THR A 36 -1.04 6.53 10.30
CA THR A 36 -0.17 7.65 9.89
C THR A 36 -0.56 8.99 10.50
N SER A 37 -1.81 9.15 10.92
CA SER A 37 -2.32 10.38 11.57
C SER A 37 -2.34 10.30 13.10
N HIS A 38 -1.89 9.19 13.69
CA HIS A 38 -1.90 9.03 15.14
C HIS A 38 -0.88 9.97 15.79
N PRO A 39 -1.25 10.78 16.80
CA PRO A 39 -0.37 11.79 17.38
C PRO A 39 0.90 11.20 18.03
N ASP A 40 0.81 9.96 18.51
CA ASP A 40 1.93 9.22 19.12
C ASP A 40 2.66 8.29 18.15
N ALA A 41 2.38 8.33 16.85
CA ALA A 41 3.07 7.48 15.89
C ALA A 41 4.56 7.85 15.82
N THR A 42 5.43 6.89 16.13
CA THR A 42 6.88 7.10 16.03
C THR A 42 7.36 6.92 14.59
N ALA A 43 8.50 7.53 14.24
CA ALA A 43 9.11 7.35 12.92
C ALA A 43 9.38 5.87 12.61
N GLU A 44 9.82 5.08 13.60
CA GLU A 44 10.03 3.63 13.45
C GLU A 44 8.73 2.87 13.16
N GLN A 45 7.62 3.25 13.81
CA GLN A 45 6.31 2.65 13.53
C GLN A 45 5.81 3.00 12.12
N LEU A 46 5.98 4.25 11.70
CA LEU A 46 5.62 4.69 10.35
C LEU A 46 6.48 4.00 9.28
N GLU A 47 7.78 3.83 9.54
CA GLU A 47 8.67 3.08 8.65
C GLU A 47 8.26 1.61 8.56
N ALA A 48 7.93 0.97 9.69
CA ALA A 48 7.46 -0.42 9.68
C ALA A 48 6.16 -0.59 8.87
N VAL A 49 5.22 0.35 8.99
CA VAL A 49 3.97 0.36 8.20
C VAL A 49 4.28 0.57 6.72
N TYR A 50 5.18 1.50 6.38
CA TYR A 50 5.60 1.76 5.01
C TYR A 50 6.26 0.52 4.37
N GLN A 51 7.18 -0.13 5.10
CA GLN A 51 7.84 -1.36 4.65
C GLN A 51 6.83 -2.49 4.44
N TYR A 52 5.90 -2.66 5.38
CA TYR A 52 4.85 -3.67 5.27
C TYR A 52 3.94 -3.42 4.05
N VAL A 53 3.40 -2.21 3.89
CA VAL A 53 2.51 -1.87 2.77
C VAL A 53 3.22 -1.94 1.41
N SER A 54 4.53 -1.68 1.37
CA SER A 54 5.33 -1.72 0.13
C SER A 54 5.69 -3.14 -0.33
N THR A 55 5.59 -4.14 0.56
CA THR A 55 6.07 -5.51 0.30
C THR A 55 4.97 -6.57 0.42
N ALA A 56 3.94 -6.34 1.23
CA ALA A 56 2.83 -7.24 1.41
C ALA A 56 1.88 -7.23 0.20
N ARG A 57 1.13 -8.33 0.01
CA ARG A 57 0.07 -8.36 -0.99
C ARG A 57 -1.09 -7.49 -0.52
N LEU A 58 -1.80 -6.89 -1.48
CA LEU A 58 -2.97 -6.07 -1.18
C LEU A 58 -4.05 -6.82 -0.39
N THR A 59 -4.18 -8.14 -0.55
CA THR A 59 -5.08 -8.97 0.25
C THR A 59 -4.64 -9.15 1.69
N ASP A 60 -3.34 -9.28 1.95
CA ASP A 60 -2.80 -9.36 3.32
C ASP A 60 -3.01 -8.02 4.06
N ILE A 61 -2.84 -6.91 3.35
CA ILE A 61 -3.09 -5.56 3.89
C ILE A 61 -4.58 -5.39 4.19
N ALA A 62 -5.48 -5.88 3.32
CA ALA A 62 -6.92 -5.84 3.55
C ALA A 62 -7.35 -6.67 4.77
N GLU A 63 -6.80 -7.87 4.94
CA GLU A 63 -7.08 -8.72 6.11
C GLU A 63 -6.54 -8.09 7.40
N THR A 64 -5.38 -7.42 7.34
CA THR A 64 -4.84 -6.66 8.48
C THR A 64 -5.75 -5.50 8.88
N ALA A 65 -6.20 -4.70 7.91
CA ALA A 65 -7.12 -3.59 8.16
C ALA A 65 -8.43 -4.09 8.81
N LYS A 66 -9.00 -5.18 8.26
CA LYS A 66 -10.20 -5.83 8.79
C LYS A 66 -10.01 -6.40 10.19
N ALA A 67 -8.88 -7.05 10.47
CA ALA A 67 -8.55 -7.60 11.79
C ALA A 67 -8.46 -6.51 12.86
N LEU A 68 -8.05 -5.30 12.45
CA LEU A 68 -7.98 -4.12 13.30
C LEU A 68 -9.29 -3.31 13.34
N GLY A 69 -10.35 -3.76 12.65
CA GLY A 69 -11.69 -3.19 12.69
C GLY A 69 -11.98 -2.09 11.67
N TYR A 70 -11.20 -1.99 10.59
CA TYR A 70 -11.38 -0.99 9.53
C TYR A 70 -12.18 -1.50 8.33
#